data_AF-A0A9E6FAR5-F1
#
_entry.id   AF-A0A9E6FAR5-F1
#
_cell.length_a   1.000
_cell.length_b   1.000
_cell.length_c   1.000
_cell.angle_alpha   90.00
_cell.angle_beta   90.00
_cell.angle_gamma   90.00
#
_symmetry.space_group_name_H-M   'P 1'
#
loop_
_entity.id
_entity.type
_entity.pdbx_description
1 polymer ?
#
loop_
_entity_poly.entity_id
_entity_poly.type
_entity_poly.pdbx_seq_one_letter_code
_entity_poly.pdbx_strand_id
1 'polypeptide(L)'
;MKKEIDYNTIISKRSSEKSAQIIGAPDILIIPDSLITIQNSWGSLFLAQNYTKIDTFVIFVHGGIRVPTGFEQLITLDTLEDIERVAETIHLNADLGSATMASNFLMQLNDNPQIAVIWYDFTRIVGDANRSELAAQVPDLPYKGDSPWTNDAATLSSRKPILQAALYPFFEDLTLLLSKFQPTLITYPHTYDQTSGGTTTEGATDVLPSGKMRPAGMIFHKNHSIQSSEDSLFFPKEVLPIIQEFYYKTLASLSTLNEIIEIGIDYPYLAATGLPVWIDTFYQAHHVMFEVRKDIFAHISEKDLDNLTQFILKTRNILLK
;
A
#
# COMPACT_ATOMS: atom_id res chain seq x y z
N MET A 1 34.34 -4.12 -14.70
CA MET A 1 33.59 -2.88 -14.44
C MET A 1 32.14 -3.27 -14.20
N LYS A 2 31.64 -3.14 -12.96
CA LYS A 2 30.20 -3.27 -12.69
C LYS A 2 29.52 -2.00 -13.23
N LYS A 3 28.57 -2.14 -14.16
CA LYS A 3 27.72 -1.03 -14.59
C LYS A 3 26.67 -0.85 -13.48
N GLU A 4 26.61 0.34 -12.90
CA GLU A 4 25.48 0.76 -12.08
C GLU A 4 24.27 0.83 -13.01
N ILE A 5 23.33 -0.09 -12.84
CA ILE A 5 22.09 -0.11 -13.61
C ILE A 5 21.12 0.78 -12.87
N ASP A 6 20.80 1.93 -13.47
CA ASP A 6 19.73 2.79 -12.98
C ASP A 6 18.38 2.16 -13.37
N TYR A 7 17.83 1.36 -12.45
CA TYR A 7 16.54 0.69 -12.61
C TYR A 7 15.39 1.67 -12.89
N ASN A 8 15.49 2.91 -12.39
CA ASN A 8 14.47 3.93 -12.65
C ASN A 8 14.41 4.29 -14.14
N THR A 9 15.58 4.32 -14.80
CA THR A 9 15.70 4.59 -16.25
C THR A 9 15.19 3.43 -17.12
N ILE A 10 15.31 2.17 -16.68
CA ILE A 10 14.79 1.01 -17.44
C ILE A 10 13.27 0.94 -17.33
N ILE A 11 12.73 1.13 -16.12
CA ILE A 11 11.28 1.19 -15.88
C ILE A 11 10.66 2.35 -16.69
N SER A 12 11.31 3.51 -16.75
CA SER A 12 10.81 4.66 -17.51
C SER A 12 10.96 4.53 -19.04
N LYS A 13 11.89 3.72 -19.55
CA LYS A 13 12.09 3.53 -21.00
C LYS A 13 11.06 2.58 -21.63
N ARG A 14 10.67 1.50 -20.94
CA ARG A 14 9.68 0.55 -21.48
C ARG A 14 8.25 1.07 -21.51
N SER A 15 7.89 2.04 -20.66
CA SER A 15 6.59 2.73 -20.77
C SER A 15 6.42 3.48 -22.10
N SER A 16 7.52 3.77 -22.81
CA SER A 16 7.52 4.51 -24.07
C SER A 16 7.51 3.64 -25.35
N GLU A 17 7.77 2.33 -25.27
CA GLU A 17 7.88 1.44 -26.45
C GLU A 17 6.79 0.35 -26.47
N LYS A 18 5.68 0.66 -27.17
CA LYS A 18 4.73 -0.30 -27.80
C LYS A 18 4.01 -1.36 -26.93
N SER A 19 3.62 -1.00 -25.72
CA SER A 19 2.43 -1.54 -25.03
C SER A 19 1.55 -0.44 -24.40
N ALA A 20 1.81 0.81 -24.77
CA ALA A 20 1.21 2.03 -24.22
C ALA A 20 -0.21 2.34 -24.74
N GLN A 21 -1.17 1.43 -24.55
CA GLN A 21 -2.58 1.81 -24.70
C GLN A 21 -3.52 1.46 -23.54
N ILE A 22 -3.12 0.66 -22.55
CA ILE A 22 -3.91 0.50 -21.32
C ILE A 22 -2.92 0.20 -20.17
N ILE A 23 -3.10 0.86 -19.01
CA ILE A 23 -2.38 0.71 -17.72
C ILE A 23 -1.28 1.76 -17.47
N GLY A 24 -1.60 2.75 -16.62
CA GLY A 24 -0.66 3.49 -15.75
C GLY A 24 0.21 4.54 -16.43
N ALA A 25 -0.06 5.81 -16.14
CA ALA A 25 1.03 6.80 -16.12
C ALA A 25 2.18 6.24 -15.25
N PRO A 26 3.46 6.58 -15.49
CA PRO A 26 4.48 6.33 -14.48
C PRO A 26 3.94 6.91 -13.16
N ASP A 27 3.83 6.06 -12.13
CA ASP A 27 3.26 6.44 -10.83
C ASP A 27 4.28 7.37 -10.17
N ILE A 28 4.24 8.64 -10.58
CA ILE A 28 5.14 9.69 -10.12
C ILE A 28 4.50 10.31 -8.90
N LEU A 29 5.19 10.23 -7.77
CA LEU A 29 4.82 10.99 -6.58
C LEU A 29 5.09 12.48 -6.85
N ILE A 30 4.01 13.27 -6.93
CA ILE A 30 4.09 14.73 -7.07
C ILE A 30 4.10 15.33 -5.68
N ILE A 31 5.18 16.04 -5.34
CA ILE A 31 5.38 16.66 -4.03
C ILE A 31 5.31 18.19 -4.23
N PRO A 32 4.31 18.88 -3.66
CA PRO A 32 4.28 20.34 -3.69
C PRO A 32 5.47 20.95 -2.93
N ASP A 33 6.09 21.99 -3.50
CA ASP A 33 7.21 22.74 -2.87
C ASP A 33 6.82 23.40 -1.54
N SER A 34 5.53 23.54 -1.28
CA SER A 34 4.97 24.15 -0.08
C SER A 34 4.87 23.19 1.11
N LEU A 35 5.41 21.97 1.02
CA LEU A 35 5.39 20.99 2.11
C LEU A 35 6.72 20.92 2.84
N ILE A 36 6.66 20.54 4.12
CA ILE A 36 7.83 20.06 4.85
C ILE A 36 8.02 18.60 4.47
N THR A 37 9.16 18.31 3.84
CA THR A 37 9.56 16.94 3.48
C THR A 37 10.73 16.51 4.36
N ILE A 38 10.54 15.42 5.11
CA ILE A 38 11.59 14.79 5.91
C ILE A 38 11.95 13.48 5.22
N GLN A 39 13.13 13.45 4.60
CA GLN A 39 13.64 12.28 3.89
C GLN A 39 14.46 11.40 4.83
N ASN A 40 14.18 10.10 4.84
CA ASN A 40 14.83 9.09 5.67
C ASN A 40 15.47 7.99 4.81
N SER A 41 16.18 7.05 5.44
CA SER A 41 16.80 5.92 4.75
C SER A 41 15.77 4.97 4.10
N TRP A 42 14.55 4.92 4.63
CA TRP A 42 13.48 4.03 4.18
C TRP A 42 12.44 4.69 3.27
N GLY A 43 12.38 6.02 3.22
CA GLY A 43 11.25 6.72 2.61
C GLY A 43 11.16 8.18 3.01
N SER A 44 9.92 8.69 3.02
CA SER A 44 9.64 10.10 3.29
C SER A 44 8.43 10.29 4.20
N LEU A 45 8.50 11.33 5.04
CA LEU A 45 7.38 11.89 5.79
C LEU A 45 7.07 13.29 5.24
N PHE A 46 5.80 13.54 4.97
CA PHE A 46 5.30 14.81 4.44
C PHE A 46 4.32 15.48 5.40
N LEU A 47 4.51 16.77 5.62
CA LEU A 47 3.73 17.60 6.54
C LEU A 47 3.40 18.96 5.90
N ALA A 48 2.27 19.55 6.33
CA ALA A 48 1.97 20.95 6.04
C ALA A 48 2.97 21.89 6.72
N GLN A 49 3.25 23.07 6.15
CA GLN A 49 4.19 24.03 6.76
C GLN A 49 3.73 24.58 8.13
N ASN A 50 2.42 24.62 8.34
CA ASN A 50 1.76 25.16 9.52
C ASN A 50 1.22 24.08 10.47
N TYR A 51 1.72 22.84 10.38
CA TYR A 51 1.29 21.76 11.27
C TYR A 51 1.63 22.09 12.74
N THR A 52 0.69 21.81 13.65
CA THR A 52 0.88 21.96 15.10
C THR A 52 0.57 20.68 15.87
N LYS A 53 -0.31 19.85 15.32
CA LYS A 53 -0.73 18.54 15.81
C LYS A 53 -0.96 17.64 14.60
N ILE A 54 -0.73 16.33 14.72
CA ILE A 54 -1.04 15.35 13.69
C ILE A 54 -2.04 14.35 14.27
N ASP A 55 -3.26 14.37 13.76
CA ASP A 55 -4.37 13.51 14.19
C ASP A 55 -4.61 12.35 13.24
N THR A 56 -3.99 12.39 12.06
CA THR A 56 -4.15 11.36 11.04
C THR A 56 -2.84 11.08 10.34
N PHE A 57 -2.45 9.81 10.28
CA PHE A 57 -1.44 9.34 9.34
C PHE A 57 -2.08 8.62 8.17
N VAL A 58 -1.62 8.91 6.96
CA VAL A 58 -1.89 8.14 5.75
C VAL A 58 -0.58 7.43 5.37
N ILE A 59 -0.55 6.11 5.45
CA ILE A 59 0.68 5.33 5.32
C ILE A 59 0.62 4.46 4.06
N PHE A 60 1.47 4.77 3.09
CA PHE A 60 1.65 4.00 1.86
C PHE A 60 2.84 3.05 2.01
N VAL A 61 2.56 1.78 2.26
CA VAL A 61 3.58 0.75 2.52
C VAL A 61 3.99 -0.04 1.27
N HIS A 62 3.19 0.01 0.19
CA HIS A 62 3.41 -0.77 -1.04
C HIS A 62 3.53 0.08 -2.32
N GLY A 63 3.56 1.41 -2.19
CA GLY A 63 3.74 2.32 -3.34
C GLY A 63 5.20 2.41 -3.82
N GLY A 64 6.16 2.10 -2.95
CA GLY A 64 7.59 2.13 -3.26
C GLY A 64 8.03 1.06 -4.25
N ILE A 65 8.91 1.43 -5.17
CA ILE A 65 9.56 0.52 -6.14
C ILE A 65 11.08 0.46 -6.00
N ARG A 66 11.66 1.24 -5.07
CA ARG A 66 13.11 1.29 -4.88
C ARG A 66 13.60 -0.05 -4.36
N VAL A 67 14.79 -0.43 -4.78
CA VAL A 67 15.44 -1.65 -4.30
C VAL A 67 16.55 -1.24 -3.31
N PRO A 68 16.61 -1.81 -2.10
CA PRO A 68 17.63 -1.44 -1.12
C PRO A 68 19.03 -1.91 -1.54
N THR A 69 20.06 -1.18 -1.10
CA THR A 69 21.46 -1.54 -1.31
C THR A 69 21.76 -2.94 -0.77
N GLY A 70 22.50 -3.73 -1.54
CA GLY A 70 22.84 -5.11 -1.19
C GLY A 70 21.87 -6.13 -1.78
N PHE A 71 20.72 -5.71 -2.33
CA PHE A 71 19.82 -6.61 -3.03
C PHE A 71 20.48 -7.32 -4.22
N GLU A 72 21.41 -6.66 -4.89
CA GLU A 72 22.22 -7.23 -5.96
C GLU A 72 23.13 -8.39 -5.51
N GLN A 73 23.27 -8.61 -4.20
CA GLN A 73 24.00 -9.75 -3.63
C GLN A 73 23.09 -10.96 -3.40
N LEU A 74 21.77 -10.75 -3.39
CA LEU A 74 20.77 -11.81 -3.19
C LEU A 74 20.35 -12.49 -4.48
N ILE A 75 20.50 -11.78 -5.60
CA ILE A 75 20.13 -12.27 -6.92
C ILE A 75 21.27 -12.09 -7.88
N THR A 76 21.60 -13.16 -8.57
CA THR A 76 22.54 -13.11 -9.68
C THR A 76 21.84 -12.49 -10.88
N LEU A 77 22.17 -11.24 -11.17
CA LEU A 77 21.65 -10.48 -12.31
C LEU A 77 22.66 -10.51 -13.46
N ASP A 78 22.92 -11.70 -13.99
CA ASP A 78 23.97 -11.88 -15.01
C ASP A 78 23.50 -11.46 -16.41
N THR A 79 22.18 -11.32 -16.62
CA THR A 79 21.59 -11.02 -17.93
C THR A 79 20.64 -9.83 -17.87
N LEU A 80 20.43 -9.18 -19.03
CA LEU A 80 19.40 -8.16 -19.19
C LEU A 80 18.00 -8.72 -18.93
N GLU A 81 17.76 -9.97 -19.31
CA GLU A 81 16.50 -10.68 -19.06
C GLU A 81 16.19 -10.83 -17.57
N ASP A 82 17.21 -11.12 -16.74
CA ASP A 82 17.05 -11.18 -15.28
C ASP A 82 16.65 -9.82 -14.69
N ILE A 83 17.29 -8.76 -15.16
CA ILE A 83 16.99 -7.37 -14.74
C ILE A 83 15.55 -7.00 -15.11
N GLU A 84 15.14 -7.33 -16.34
CA GLU A 84 13.80 -7.05 -16.84
C GLU A 84 12.74 -7.83 -16.07
N ARG A 85 12.99 -9.11 -15.79
CA ARG A 85 12.10 -9.95 -14.98
C ARG A 85 11.95 -9.42 -13.55
N VAL A 86 13.04 -8.95 -12.93
CA VAL A 86 12.98 -8.35 -11.58
C VAL A 86 12.19 -7.05 -11.59
N ALA A 87 12.42 -6.18 -12.58
CA ALA A 87 11.67 -4.95 -12.73
C ALA A 87 10.17 -5.21 -12.95
N GLU A 88 9.83 -6.21 -13.79
CA GLU A 88 8.46 -6.66 -14.00
C GLU A 88 7.84 -7.22 -12.72
N THR A 89 8.57 -8.05 -11.97
CA THR A 89 8.09 -8.59 -10.69
C THR A 89 7.81 -7.43 -9.72
N ILE A 90 8.72 -6.46 -9.57
CA ILE A 90 8.50 -5.26 -8.74
C ILE A 90 7.25 -4.52 -9.17
N HIS A 91 7.10 -4.26 -10.47
CA HIS A 91 5.98 -3.51 -11.01
C HIS A 91 4.63 -4.22 -10.77
N LEU A 92 4.56 -5.53 -11.04
CA LEU A 92 3.34 -6.32 -10.87
C LEU A 92 2.86 -6.39 -9.42
N ASN A 93 3.79 -6.35 -8.46
CA ASN A 93 3.48 -6.49 -7.03
C ASN A 93 3.46 -5.14 -6.29
N ALA A 94 3.84 -4.03 -6.92
CA ALA A 94 3.61 -2.71 -6.37
C ALA A 94 2.11 -2.38 -6.39
N ASP A 95 1.69 -1.53 -5.44
CA ASP A 95 0.33 -1.02 -5.42
C ASP A 95 0.20 0.12 -6.44
N LEU A 96 0.08 -0.23 -7.73
CA LEU A 96 -0.03 0.72 -8.82
C LEU A 96 -1.17 1.72 -8.59
N GLY A 97 -0.86 3.01 -8.66
CA GLY A 97 -1.80 4.09 -8.37
C GLY A 97 -1.64 4.68 -6.97
N SER A 98 -0.86 4.05 -6.10
CA SER A 98 -0.58 4.57 -4.77
C SER A 98 0.15 5.90 -4.81
N ALA A 99 1.05 6.13 -5.77
CA ALA A 99 1.72 7.44 -5.87
C ALA A 99 0.74 8.53 -6.30
N THR A 100 -0.21 8.19 -7.18
CA THR A 100 -1.31 9.08 -7.57
C THR A 100 -2.22 9.41 -6.37
N MET A 101 -2.62 8.40 -5.57
CA MET A 101 -3.37 8.62 -4.33
C MET A 101 -2.58 9.51 -3.35
N ALA A 102 -1.31 9.18 -3.12
CA ALA A 102 -0.44 9.92 -2.23
C ALA A 102 -0.30 11.38 -2.68
N SER A 103 -0.05 11.62 -3.96
CA SER A 103 0.04 12.96 -4.55
C SER A 103 -1.21 13.80 -4.26
N ASN A 104 -2.40 13.21 -4.34
CA ASN A 104 -3.61 13.94 -4.00
C ASN A 104 -3.67 14.32 -2.51
N PHE A 105 -3.32 13.41 -1.60
CA PHE A 105 -3.21 13.76 -0.19
C PHE A 105 -2.22 14.89 0.05
N LEU A 106 -1.05 14.82 -0.60
CA LEU A 106 0.00 15.83 -0.49
C LEU A 106 -0.47 17.23 -0.91
N MET A 107 -1.19 17.33 -2.03
CA MET A 107 -1.75 18.60 -2.51
C MET A 107 -2.73 19.24 -1.52
N GLN A 108 -3.39 18.44 -0.68
CA GLN A 108 -4.41 18.90 0.26
C GLN A 108 -3.88 19.12 1.69
N LEU A 109 -2.59 18.87 1.96
CA LEU A 109 -2.03 18.94 3.31
C LEU A 109 -2.07 20.34 3.92
N ASN A 110 -1.82 21.40 3.13
CA ASN A 110 -1.84 22.78 3.69
C ASN A 110 -3.24 23.21 4.15
N ASP A 111 -4.30 22.68 3.52
CA ASP A 111 -5.68 22.88 3.94
C ASP A 111 -6.09 21.91 5.07
N ASN A 112 -5.28 20.88 5.31
CA ASN A 112 -5.50 19.83 6.31
C ASN A 112 -4.25 19.58 7.16
N PRO A 113 -3.79 20.58 7.93
CA PRO A 113 -2.47 20.54 8.59
C PRO A 113 -2.35 19.51 9.73
N GLN A 114 -3.43 18.77 10.01
CA GLN A 114 -3.47 17.67 10.98
C GLN A 114 -3.22 16.29 10.35
N ILE A 115 -2.97 16.25 9.05
CA ILE A 115 -2.65 15.02 8.32
C ILE A 115 -1.16 14.97 8.04
N ALA A 116 -0.58 13.78 8.19
CA ALA A 116 0.75 13.46 7.73
C ALA A 116 0.68 12.30 6.75
N VAL A 117 1.47 12.37 5.67
CA VAL A 117 1.61 11.26 4.72
C VAL A 117 2.97 10.61 4.94
N ILE A 118 2.96 9.30 5.12
CA ILE A 118 4.17 8.48 5.21
C ILE A 118 4.26 7.61 3.95
N TRP A 119 5.40 7.69 3.27
CA TRP A 119 5.67 6.96 2.05
C TRP A 119 6.89 6.05 2.22
N TYR A 120 6.68 4.74 2.13
CA TYR A 120 7.77 3.76 2.12
C TYR A 120 8.30 3.59 0.71
N ASP A 121 9.59 3.89 0.49
CA ASP A 121 10.18 3.95 -0.86
C ASP A 121 10.51 2.56 -1.43
N PHE A 122 10.74 1.58 -0.56
CA PHE A 122 11.25 0.28 -0.99
C PHE A 122 10.14 -0.65 -1.49
N THR A 123 10.49 -1.49 -2.45
CA THR A 123 9.58 -2.54 -2.94
C THR A 123 9.26 -3.55 -1.84
N ARG A 124 7.98 -3.88 -1.72
CA ARG A 124 7.46 -4.89 -0.78
C ARG A 124 8.06 -6.28 -0.99
N ILE A 125 8.63 -6.56 -2.17
CA ILE A 125 9.23 -7.87 -2.50
C ILE A 125 10.46 -8.15 -1.65
N VAL A 126 11.20 -7.10 -1.27
CA VAL A 126 12.42 -7.23 -0.48
C VAL A 126 12.11 -7.21 1.00
N GLY A 127 11.24 -6.29 1.42
CA GLY A 127 10.69 -6.22 2.77
C GLY A 127 9.31 -5.58 2.71
N ASP A 128 8.31 -6.33 3.14
CA ASP A 128 6.92 -5.89 3.15
C ASP A 128 6.67 -5.10 4.45
N ALA A 129 6.59 -3.78 4.32
CA ALA A 129 6.32 -2.87 5.44
C ALA A 129 4.92 -3.04 6.06
N ASN A 130 4.02 -3.77 5.40
CA ASN A 130 2.75 -4.17 5.99
C ASN A 130 2.87 -5.44 6.84
N ARG A 131 4.08 -6.00 7.03
CA ARG A 131 4.35 -7.20 7.83
C ARG A 131 5.42 -6.87 8.87
N SER A 132 5.11 -7.05 10.16
CA SER A 132 6.02 -6.68 11.26
C SER A 132 6.99 -7.80 11.65
N GLU A 133 6.58 -9.06 11.48
CA GLU A 133 7.39 -10.22 11.87
C GLU A 133 8.27 -10.70 10.72
N LEU A 134 9.50 -11.12 11.05
CA LEU A 134 10.43 -11.68 10.07
C LEU A 134 9.84 -12.93 9.40
N ALA A 135 9.21 -13.83 10.18
CA ALA A 135 8.57 -15.03 9.63
C ALA A 135 7.44 -14.69 8.66
N ALA A 136 6.72 -13.60 8.91
CA ALA A 136 5.68 -13.10 8.03
C ALA A 136 6.23 -12.48 6.74
N GLN A 137 7.53 -12.16 6.63
CA GLN A 137 8.08 -11.55 5.40
C GLN A 137 8.05 -12.51 4.19
N VAL A 138 7.92 -13.82 4.39
CA VAL A 138 7.67 -14.77 3.29
C VAL A 138 6.16 -14.80 3.03
N PRO A 139 5.69 -14.48 1.82
CA PRO A 139 4.27 -14.58 1.52
C PRO A 139 3.82 -16.04 1.43
N ASP A 140 2.60 -16.32 1.88
CA ASP A 140 1.99 -17.66 1.77
C ASP A 140 1.77 -18.08 0.31
N LEU A 141 1.59 -17.09 -0.58
CA LEU A 141 1.47 -17.26 -2.02
C LEU A 141 2.65 -16.58 -2.73
N PRO A 142 3.16 -17.17 -3.82
CA PRO A 142 4.18 -16.54 -4.65
C PRO A 142 3.78 -15.14 -5.14
N TYR A 143 4.75 -14.22 -5.15
CA TYR A 143 4.58 -12.96 -5.88
C TYR A 143 4.38 -13.22 -7.38
N LYS A 144 3.61 -12.35 -8.05
CA LYS A 144 3.40 -12.42 -9.50
C LYS A 144 4.69 -12.17 -10.27
N GLY A 145 4.87 -12.84 -11.41
CA GLY A 145 6.05 -12.67 -12.28
C GLY A 145 7.09 -13.80 -12.22
N ASP A 146 6.77 -14.94 -11.59
CA ASP A 146 7.57 -16.17 -11.55
C ASP A 146 9.04 -15.95 -11.16
N SER A 147 9.24 -15.71 -9.86
CA SER A 147 10.56 -15.47 -9.31
C SER A 147 10.90 -16.47 -8.20
N PRO A 148 11.81 -17.44 -8.44
CA PRO A 148 12.22 -18.43 -7.45
C PRO A 148 12.83 -17.81 -6.19
N TRP A 149 13.46 -16.63 -6.32
CA TRP A 149 14.15 -16.00 -5.21
C TRP A 149 13.21 -15.35 -4.20
N THR A 150 11.92 -15.16 -4.51
CA THR A 150 10.98 -14.48 -3.60
C THR A 150 10.25 -15.40 -2.62
N ASN A 151 10.31 -16.72 -2.79
CA ASN A 151 9.40 -17.65 -2.11
C ASN A 151 10.10 -18.66 -1.18
N ASP A 152 11.41 -18.53 -0.97
CA ASP A 152 12.22 -19.48 -0.20
C ASP A 152 12.70 -18.88 1.15
N ALA A 153 12.47 -19.60 2.25
CA ALA A 153 12.89 -19.24 3.60
C ALA A 153 14.41 -19.22 3.81
N ALA A 154 15.18 -20.03 3.08
CA ALA A 154 16.65 -19.97 3.07
C ALA A 154 17.11 -18.64 2.45
N THR A 155 16.44 -18.18 1.41
CA THR A 155 16.63 -16.84 0.83
C THR A 155 16.18 -15.72 1.78
N LEU A 156 15.21 -15.95 2.68
CA LEU A 156 14.88 -14.98 3.75
C LEU A 156 16.03 -14.78 4.76
N SER A 157 16.71 -15.86 5.13
CA SER A 157 17.84 -15.77 6.07
C SER A 157 19.01 -14.97 5.49
N SER A 158 19.26 -15.08 4.18
CA SER A 158 20.27 -14.26 3.48
C SER A 158 19.83 -12.80 3.30
N ARG A 159 18.52 -12.51 3.29
CA ARG A 159 17.95 -11.15 3.23
C ARG A 159 18.03 -10.37 4.54
N LYS A 160 18.33 -11.00 5.67
CA LYS A 160 18.30 -10.35 6.99
C LYS A 160 19.02 -9.00 7.06
N PRO A 161 20.26 -8.84 6.53
CA PRO A 161 20.94 -7.54 6.56
C PRO A 161 20.21 -6.45 5.77
N ILE A 162 19.54 -6.82 4.67
CA ILE A 162 18.81 -5.90 3.81
C ILE A 162 17.49 -5.49 4.46
N LEU A 163 16.80 -6.44 5.10
CA LEU A 163 15.63 -6.13 5.93
C LEU A 163 16.00 -5.20 7.09
N GLN A 164 17.15 -5.44 7.74
CA GLN A 164 17.65 -4.57 8.81
C GLN A 164 18.00 -3.16 8.31
N ALA A 165 18.47 -3.02 7.07
CA ALA A 165 18.81 -1.71 6.50
C ALA A 165 17.58 -0.95 5.98
N ALA A 166 16.57 -1.65 5.48
CA ALA A 166 15.40 -1.05 4.82
C ALA A 166 14.18 -0.94 5.73
N LEU A 167 13.84 -2.02 6.44
CA LEU A 167 12.55 -2.20 7.11
C LEU A 167 12.61 -1.81 8.59
N TYR A 168 13.71 -2.10 9.29
CA TYR A 168 13.82 -1.79 10.72
C TYR A 168 13.83 -0.28 11.01
N PRO A 169 14.59 0.55 10.26
CA PRO A 169 14.54 2.00 10.45
C PRO A 169 13.14 2.58 10.23
N PHE A 170 12.37 2.01 9.29
CA PHE A 170 10.98 2.40 9.09
C PHE A 170 10.13 2.15 10.35
N PHE A 171 10.20 0.97 10.95
CA PHE A 171 9.43 0.67 12.15
C PHE A 171 9.91 1.45 13.38
N GLU A 172 11.22 1.69 13.52
CA GLU A 172 11.78 2.52 14.59
C GLU A 172 11.27 3.98 14.48
N ASP A 173 11.38 4.58 13.29
CA ASP A 173 10.90 5.95 13.07
C ASP A 173 9.38 6.04 13.20
N LEU A 174 8.64 5.06 12.66
CA LEU A 174 7.19 4.99 12.80
C LEU A 174 6.78 4.89 14.28
N THR A 175 7.48 4.08 15.08
CA THR A 175 7.26 3.99 16.54
C THR A 175 7.44 5.36 17.21
N LEU A 176 8.51 6.08 16.87
CA LEU A 176 8.78 7.41 17.40
C LEU A 176 7.70 8.42 17.00
N LEU A 177 7.25 8.38 15.73
CA LEU A 177 6.20 9.25 15.21
C LEU A 177 4.86 8.97 15.91
N LEU A 178 4.46 7.70 16.00
CA LEU A 178 3.21 7.31 16.65
C LEU A 178 3.21 7.66 18.15
N SER A 179 4.33 7.43 18.83
CA SER A 179 4.50 7.79 20.24
C SER A 179 4.42 9.31 20.47
N LYS A 180 5.02 10.09 19.56
CA LYS A 180 5.08 11.55 19.65
C LYS A 180 3.73 12.20 19.36
N PHE A 181 3.05 11.75 18.31
CA PHE A 181 1.86 12.42 17.80
C PHE A 181 0.55 11.82 18.32
N GLN A 182 0.55 10.54 18.71
CA GLN A 182 -0.64 9.82 19.20
C GLN A 182 -1.86 10.05 18.30
N PRO A 183 -1.76 9.67 17.02
CA PRO A 183 -2.80 9.96 16.03
C PRO A 183 -4.12 9.27 16.42
N THR A 184 -5.23 9.93 16.15
CA THR A 184 -6.56 9.32 16.32
C THR A 184 -6.88 8.33 15.21
N LEU A 185 -6.37 8.58 14.00
CA LEU A 185 -6.65 7.77 12.81
C LEU A 185 -5.37 7.42 12.06
N ILE A 186 -5.27 6.17 11.60
CA ILE A 186 -4.21 5.72 10.71
C ILE A 186 -4.86 5.01 9.53
N THR A 187 -4.52 5.43 8.31
CA THR A 187 -5.08 4.87 7.09
C THR A 187 -4.01 4.20 6.25
N TYR A 188 -4.38 3.09 5.61
CA TYR A 188 -3.51 2.29 4.75
C TYR A 188 -4.18 2.15 3.37
N PRO A 189 -3.90 3.08 2.45
CA PRO A 189 -4.33 2.95 1.07
C PRO A 189 -3.59 1.82 0.38
N HIS A 190 -4.32 0.96 -0.29
CA HIS A 190 -3.78 -0.15 -1.06
C HIS A 190 -4.46 -0.31 -2.41
N THR A 191 -3.80 -1.03 -3.31
CA THR A 191 -4.44 -1.53 -4.53
C THR A 191 -4.22 -3.02 -4.70
N TYR A 192 -5.14 -3.68 -5.39
CA TYR A 192 -5.06 -5.12 -5.64
C TYR A 192 -5.44 -5.46 -7.07
N ASP A 193 -4.97 -6.61 -7.55
CA ASP A 193 -5.27 -7.03 -8.91
C ASP A 193 -6.69 -7.57 -9.05
N GLN A 194 -7.29 -7.39 -10.22
CA GLN A 194 -8.65 -7.85 -10.54
C GLN A 194 -8.84 -9.36 -10.36
N THR A 195 -7.80 -10.13 -10.69
CA THR A 195 -7.77 -11.59 -10.60
C THR A 195 -6.83 -12.01 -9.47
N SER A 196 -7.23 -13.02 -8.69
CA SER A 196 -6.31 -13.65 -7.74
C SER A 196 -5.12 -14.22 -8.51
N GLY A 197 -3.93 -13.75 -8.17
CA GLY A 197 -2.70 -14.31 -8.69
C GLY A 197 -2.40 -15.60 -7.98
N GLY A 198 -2.91 -16.72 -8.44
CA GLY A 198 -2.49 -18.00 -7.87
C GLY A 198 -3.40 -19.16 -8.20
N THR A 199 -2.79 -20.15 -8.83
CA THR A 199 -3.26 -21.52 -9.05
C THR A 199 -4.07 -22.11 -7.88
N THR A 200 -5.08 -22.89 -8.26
CA THR A 200 -6.03 -23.72 -7.51
C THR A 200 -5.41 -24.72 -6.51
N THR A 201 -4.50 -24.29 -5.66
CA THR A 201 -4.00 -25.14 -4.57
C THR A 201 -5.07 -25.21 -3.49
N GLU A 202 -5.55 -26.43 -3.25
CA GLU A 202 -6.51 -26.75 -2.18
C GLU A 202 -5.97 -26.21 -0.84
N GLY A 203 -6.60 -25.15 -0.32
CA GLY A 203 -6.21 -24.52 0.94
C GLY A 203 -6.08 -22.99 0.86
N ALA A 204 -5.92 -22.40 -0.33
CA ALA A 204 -5.97 -20.94 -0.47
C ALA A 204 -7.43 -20.44 -0.37
N THR A 205 -7.73 -19.67 0.67
CA THR A 205 -9.03 -18.98 0.87
C THR A 205 -9.33 -17.91 -0.18
N ASP A 206 -8.43 -17.70 -1.13
CA ASP A 206 -8.44 -16.62 -2.13
C ASP A 206 -8.75 -17.12 -3.56
N VAL A 207 -9.28 -18.35 -3.69
CA VAL A 207 -9.78 -18.87 -4.96
C VAL A 207 -11.19 -18.34 -5.18
N LEU A 208 -11.30 -17.27 -5.98
CA LEU A 208 -12.60 -16.88 -6.52
C LEU A 208 -13.14 -18.02 -7.39
N PRO A 209 -14.44 -18.35 -7.29
CA PRO A 209 -15.09 -19.23 -8.26
C PRO A 209 -14.78 -18.76 -9.68
N SER A 210 -14.47 -19.70 -10.58
CA SER A 210 -14.16 -19.40 -11.98
C SER A 210 -15.17 -18.42 -12.58
N GLY A 211 -14.67 -17.33 -13.17
CA GLY A 211 -15.48 -16.27 -13.80
C GLY A 211 -15.99 -15.18 -12.85
N LYS A 212 -15.68 -15.23 -11.56
CA LYS A 212 -15.95 -14.10 -10.64
C LYS A 212 -14.76 -13.15 -10.59
N MET A 213 -15.06 -11.85 -10.62
CA MET A 213 -14.10 -10.78 -10.37
C MET A 213 -14.10 -10.43 -8.89
N ARG A 214 -12.97 -9.92 -8.38
CA ARG A 214 -12.97 -9.29 -7.06
C ARG A 214 -13.86 -8.04 -7.08
N PRO A 215 -14.39 -7.63 -5.91
CA PRO A 215 -15.03 -6.33 -5.71
C PRO A 215 -14.27 -5.18 -6.37
N ALA A 216 -14.92 -4.03 -6.62
CA ALA A 216 -14.23 -2.84 -7.14
C ALA A 216 -13.29 -2.19 -6.10
N GLY A 217 -13.64 -2.35 -4.83
CA GLY A 217 -12.76 -2.09 -3.72
C GLY A 217 -13.21 -2.86 -2.48
N MET A 218 -12.35 -2.87 -1.46
CA MET A 218 -12.57 -3.57 -0.19
C MET A 218 -12.18 -2.68 0.98
N ILE A 219 -12.89 -2.80 2.10
CA ILE A 219 -12.48 -2.21 3.38
C ILE A 219 -12.39 -3.31 4.42
N PHE A 220 -11.30 -3.28 5.16
CA PHE A 220 -11.10 -4.16 6.29
C PHE A 220 -11.51 -3.46 7.56
N HIS A 221 -12.46 -4.08 8.28
CA HIS A 221 -13.07 -3.45 9.45
C HIS A 221 -12.97 -4.28 10.73
N LYS A 222 -12.52 -5.54 10.64
CA LYS A 222 -12.17 -6.36 11.80
C LYS A 222 -10.73 -6.80 11.83
N ASN A 223 -10.19 -6.85 13.04
CA ASN A 223 -8.96 -7.57 13.32
C ASN A 223 -9.26 -9.07 13.50
N HIS A 224 -9.09 -9.85 12.44
CA HIS A 224 -9.36 -11.29 12.47
C HIS A 224 -8.38 -12.12 13.32
N SER A 225 -7.26 -11.55 13.79
CA SER A 225 -6.38 -12.25 14.74
C SER A 225 -6.95 -12.27 16.17
N ILE A 226 -8.00 -11.48 16.44
CA ILE A 226 -8.71 -11.46 17.72
C ILE A 226 -9.99 -12.30 17.56
N GLN A 227 -9.88 -13.60 17.86
CA GLN A 227 -10.92 -14.60 17.58
C GLN A 227 -12.26 -14.44 18.33
N SER A 228 -12.48 -13.43 19.18
CA SER A 228 -13.60 -13.51 20.13
C SER A 228 -14.19 -12.22 20.71
N SER A 229 -14.29 -11.10 20.00
CA SER A 229 -15.20 -10.04 20.48
C SER A 229 -15.82 -9.20 19.35
N GLU A 230 -17.09 -8.85 19.56
CA GLU A 230 -17.79 -7.78 18.86
C GLU A 230 -17.09 -6.41 19.00
N ASP A 231 -16.06 -6.35 19.86
CA ASP A 231 -15.23 -5.18 20.18
C ASP A 231 -13.95 -5.07 19.29
N SER A 232 -13.69 -6.03 18.40
CA SER A 232 -12.50 -6.05 17.51
C SER A 232 -12.64 -5.17 16.25
N LEU A 233 -13.48 -4.13 16.30
CA LEU A 233 -13.67 -3.22 15.18
C LEU A 233 -12.51 -2.23 15.11
N PHE A 234 -11.88 -2.11 13.94
CA PHE A 234 -10.87 -1.08 13.68
C PHE A 234 -11.43 0.35 13.77
N PHE A 235 -12.75 0.50 13.68
CA PHE A 235 -13.46 1.78 13.79
C PHE A 235 -14.90 1.64 14.33
N PRO A 236 -15.47 2.69 14.94
CA PRO A 236 -16.86 2.70 15.42
C PRO A 236 -17.88 2.48 14.29
N LYS A 237 -19.04 1.89 14.61
CA LYS A 237 -20.11 1.58 13.63
C LYS A 237 -20.59 2.82 12.87
N GLU A 238 -20.45 3.99 13.47
CA GLU A 238 -20.79 5.31 12.93
C GLU A 238 -19.97 5.69 11.69
N VAL A 239 -18.81 5.03 11.48
CA VAL A 239 -17.95 5.24 10.30
C VAL A 239 -18.42 4.41 9.09
N LEU A 240 -19.15 3.31 9.30
CA LEU A 240 -19.62 2.41 8.23
C LEU A 240 -20.45 3.12 7.14
N PRO A 241 -21.38 4.04 7.45
CA PRO A 241 -22.13 4.75 6.41
C PRO A 241 -21.27 5.66 5.54
N ILE A 242 -20.20 6.24 6.10
CA ILE A 242 -19.27 7.12 5.36
C ILE A 242 -18.35 6.31 4.46
N ILE A 243 -17.92 5.14 4.95
CA ILE A 243 -17.25 4.10 4.17
C ILE A 243 -18.11 3.74 2.95
N GLN A 244 -19.38 3.41 3.17
CA GLN A 244 -20.29 3.07 2.09
C GLN A 244 -20.50 4.26 1.15
N GLU A 245 -20.73 5.47 1.68
CA GLU A 245 -20.86 6.70 0.90
C GLU A 245 -19.64 6.95 0.01
N PHE A 246 -18.43 6.80 0.55
CA PHE A 246 -17.18 6.96 -0.19
C PHE A 246 -17.11 5.99 -1.37
N TYR A 247 -17.39 4.71 -1.14
CA TYR A 247 -17.34 3.68 -2.18
C TYR A 247 -18.39 3.93 -3.26
N TYR A 248 -19.63 4.27 -2.88
CA TYR A 248 -20.66 4.57 -3.85
C TYR A 248 -20.41 5.89 -4.61
N LYS A 249 -19.79 6.91 -3.99
CA LYS A 249 -19.52 8.17 -4.70
C LYS A 249 -18.25 8.14 -5.53
N THR A 250 -17.27 7.33 -5.13
CA THR A 250 -15.94 7.30 -5.75
C THR A 250 -15.77 6.12 -6.68
N LEU A 251 -16.28 4.94 -6.34
CA LEU A 251 -16.15 3.78 -7.24
C LEU A 251 -17.31 3.70 -8.24
N ALA A 252 -18.51 4.21 -7.91
CA ALA A 252 -19.63 4.18 -8.86
C ALA A 252 -19.52 5.22 -9.97
N SER A 253 -18.78 6.30 -9.75
CA SER A 253 -18.33 7.18 -10.83
C SER A 253 -17.30 6.50 -11.73
N LEU A 254 -16.51 5.56 -11.19
CA LEU A 254 -15.51 4.78 -11.94
C LEU A 254 -16.12 3.58 -12.69
N SER A 255 -17.31 3.13 -12.31
CA SER A 255 -18.01 2.04 -13.01
C SER A 255 -18.64 2.54 -14.32
N THR A 256 -17.81 2.83 -15.31
CA THR A 256 -18.20 2.71 -16.72
C THR A 256 -18.48 1.25 -17.11
N LEU A 257 -18.16 0.30 -16.21
CA LEU A 257 -18.15 -1.14 -16.42
C LEU A 257 -19.50 -1.85 -16.19
N ASN A 258 -20.59 -1.17 -15.83
CA ASN A 258 -21.88 -1.80 -15.44
C ASN A 258 -21.74 -2.89 -14.35
N GLU A 259 -20.62 -2.92 -13.63
CA GLU A 259 -20.37 -3.89 -12.57
C GLU A 259 -21.09 -3.44 -11.30
N ILE A 260 -21.76 -4.39 -10.64
CA ILE A 260 -22.24 -4.18 -9.28
C ILE A 260 -20.99 -3.95 -8.42
N ILE A 261 -20.86 -2.74 -7.86
CA ILE A 261 -19.84 -2.45 -6.86
C ILE A 261 -20.24 -3.21 -5.60
N GLU A 262 -19.70 -4.40 -5.48
CA GLU A 262 -19.67 -5.10 -4.21
C GLU A 262 -18.67 -4.36 -3.32
N ILE A 263 -19.07 -4.03 -2.10
CA ILE A 263 -18.14 -3.57 -1.07
C ILE A 263 -17.84 -4.81 -0.24
N GLY A 264 -16.65 -5.36 -0.41
CA GLY A 264 -16.14 -6.40 0.46
C GLY A 264 -15.86 -5.81 1.83
N ILE A 265 -16.76 -6.10 2.78
CA ILE A 265 -16.62 -5.80 4.21
C ILE A 265 -16.14 -7.11 4.84
N ASP A 266 -14.88 -7.18 5.25
CA ASP A 266 -14.21 -8.43 5.70
C ASP A 266 -14.31 -9.57 4.65
N TYR A 267 -14.14 -9.23 3.37
CA TYR A 267 -13.96 -10.23 2.28
C TYR A 267 -12.83 -11.20 2.67
N PRO A 268 -12.78 -12.48 2.23
CA PRO A 268 -11.79 -13.51 2.69
C PRO A 268 -10.30 -13.15 2.57
N TYR A 269 -9.99 -11.96 2.07
CA TYR A 269 -8.76 -11.27 2.31
C TYR A 269 -8.68 -10.89 3.80
N LEU A 270 -7.99 -11.72 4.59
CA LEU A 270 -7.67 -11.34 5.96
C LEU A 270 -6.78 -10.09 5.89
N ALA A 271 -7.19 -9.00 6.57
CA ALA A 271 -6.29 -7.88 6.81
C ALA A 271 -4.96 -8.46 7.31
N ALA A 272 -3.86 -8.10 6.65
CA ALA A 272 -2.56 -8.67 6.98
C ALA A 272 -2.36 -8.61 8.50
N THR A 273 -1.90 -9.70 9.10
CA THR A 273 -1.54 -9.79 10.53
C THR A 273 -0.34 -8.92 10.91
N GLY A 274 0.00 -7.92 10.09
CA GLY A 274 1.20 -7.12 10.20
C GLY A 274 0.93 -5.73 10.75
N LEU A 275 1.21 -4.68 9.98
CA LEU A 275 1.36 -3.32 10.51
C LEU A 275 0.13 -2.82 11.31
N PRO A 276 -1.13 -3.00 10.87
CA PRO A 276 -2.29 -2.60 11.66
C PRO A 276 -2.38 -3.30 13.01
N VAL A 277 -2.14 -4.61 13.06
CA VAL A 277 -2.19 -5.40 14.32
C VAL A 277 -1.07 -4.99 15.27
N TRP A 278 0.13 -4.75 14.74
CA TRP A 278 1.25 -4.25 15.53
C TRP A 278 0.95 -2.87 16.12
N ILE A 279 0.38 -1.95 15.33
CA ILE A 279 0.03 -0.61 15.84
C ILE A 279 -1.08 -0.71 16.90
N ASP A 280 -2.15 -1.46 16.64
CA ASP A 280 -3.27 -1.65 17.58
C ASP A 280 -2.81 -2.22 18.95
N THR A 281 -1.78 -3.07 18.93
CA THR A 281 -1.19 -3.65 20.16
C THR A 281 -0.56 -2.58 21.07
N PHE A 282 0.01 -1.51 20.50
CA PHE A 282 0.83 -0.54 21.24
C PHE A 282 0.24 0.87 21.28
N TYR A 283 -0.68 1.19 20.38
CA TYR A 283 -1.20 2.54 20.17
C TYR A 283 -2.73 2.51 20.05
N GLN A 284 -3.40 3.42 20.75
CA GLN A 284 -4.86 3.55 20.73
C GLN A 284 -5.30 4.42 19.54
N ALA A 285 -5.04 3.96 18.32
CA ALA A 285 -5.47 4.63 17.10
C ALA A 285 -6.55 3.82 16.38
N HIS A 286 -7.50 4.50 15.75
CA HIS A 286 -8.41 3.85 14.81
C HIS A 286 -7.71 3.58 13.49
N HIS A 287 -8.09 2.48 12.84
CA HIS A 287 -7.45 2.04 11.61
C HIS A 287 -8.45 1.97 10.46
N VAL A 288 -8.04 2.42 9.27
CA VAL A 288 -8.80 2.22 8.05
C VAL A 288 -7.86 1.72 6.97
N MET A 289 -7.98 0.44 6.64
CA MET A 289 -7.35 -0.12 5.45
C MET A 289 -8.41 -0.18 4.34
N PHE A 290 -8.08 0.42 3.20
CA PHE A 290 -8.95 0.35 2.03
C PHE A 290 -8.12 -0.07 0.82
N GLU A 291 -8.75 -0.88 -0.01
CA GLU A 291 -8.17 -1.51 -1.16
C GLU A 291 -8.99 -1.12 -2.39
N VAL A 292 -8.32 -0.72 -3.48
CA VAL A 292 -8.96 -0.41 -4.78
C VAL A 292 -8.39 -1.31 -5.86
N ARG A 293 -9.25 -1.85 -6.74
CA ARG A 293 -8.81 -2.72 -7.84
C ARG A 293 -7.96 -1.91 -8.84
N LYS A 294 -6.79 -2.42 -9.24
CA LYS A 294 -5.82 -1.69 -10.08
C LYS A 294 -6.37 -1.31 -11.47
N ASP A 295 -7.18 -2.16 -12.08
CA ASP A 295 -7.85 -1.89 -13.36
C ASP A 295 -8.82 -0.72 -13.27
N ILE A 296 -9.52 -0.58 -12.13
CA ILE A 296 -10.40 0.56 -11.86
C ILE A 296 -9.56 1.82 -11.63
N PHE A 297 -8.46 1.68 -10.88
CA PHE A 297 -7.58 2.81 -10.59
C PHE A 297 -6.97 3.42 -11.85
N ALA A 298 -6.69 2.63 -12.89
CA ALA A 298 -6.22 3.12 -14.18
C ALA A 298 -7.17 4.13 -14.85
N HIS A 299 -8.42 4.24 -14.36
CA HIS A 299 -9.45 5.15 -14.85
C HIS A 299 -9.88 6.21 -13.83
N ILE A 300 -9.13 6.37 -12.73
CA ILE A 300 -9.50 7.32 -11.66
C ILE A 300 -9.40 8.79 -12.13
N SER A 301 -10.46 9.57 -11.92
CA SER A 301 -10.44 11.01 -12.20
C SER A 301 -9.97 11.81 -10.99
N GLU A 302 -9.58 13.07 -11.21
CA GLU A 302 -9.24 14.02 -10.13
C GLU A 302 -10.37 14.16 -9.10
N LYS A 303 -11.63 14.21 -9.58
CA LYS A 303 -12.82 14.25 -8.71
C LYS A 303 -12.95 13.01 -7.83
N ASP A 304 -12.57 11.85 -8.33
CA ASP A 304 -12.63 10.59 -7.57
C ASP A 304 -11.54 10.56 -6.50
N LEU A 305 -10.34 11.05 -6.83
CA LEU A 305 -9.27 11.25 -5.85
C LEU A 305 -9.72 12.24 -4.76
N ASP A 306 -10.40 13.33 -5.10
CA ASP A 306 -10.95 14.27 -4.11
C ASP A 306 -11.97 13.62 -3.17
N ASN A 307 -12.86 12.78 -3.71
CA ASN A 307 -13.80 12.03 -2.89
C ASN A 307 -13.08 11.12 -1.89
N LEU A 308 -11.93 10.54 -2.27
CA LEU A 308 -11.07 9.75 -1.37
C LEU A 308 -10.47 10.59 -0.24
N THR A 309 -9.99 11.80 -0.54
CA THR A 309 -9.51 12.68 0.53
C THR A 309 -10.66 13.06 1.47
N GLN A 310 -11.82 13.44 0.93
CA GLN A 310 -13.00 13.80 1.73
C GLN A 310 -13.49 12.66 2.61
N PHE A 311 -13.38 11.41 2.15
CA PHE A 311 -13.67 10.23 2.95
C PHE A 311 -12.83 10.17 4.24
N ILE A 312 -11.52 10.34 4.12
CA ILE A 312 -10.61 10.30 5.27
C ILE A 312 -10.88 11.46 6.22
N LEU A 313 -11.12 12.67 5.68
CA LEU A 313 -11.46 13.85 6.47
C LEU A 313 -12.76 13.67 7.27
N LYS A 314 -13.80 13.14 6.62
CA LYS A 314 -15.08 12.87 7.27
C LYS A 314 -14.95 11.80 8.35
N THR A 315 -14.22 10.72 8.08
CA THR A 315 -13.94 9.65 9.05
C THR A 315 -13.22 10.21 10.27
N ARG A 316 -12.12 10.96 10.09
CA ARG A 316 -11.41 11.64 11.18
C ARG A 316 -12.35 12.50 12.03
N ASN A 317 -13.18 13.32 11.40
CA ASN A 317 -14.06 14.25 12.11
C ASN A 317 -15.17 13.55 12.92
N ILE A 318 -15.52 12.29 12.60
CA ILE A 318 -16.39 11.47 13.46
C ILE A 318 -15.60 10.94 14.66
N LEU A 319 -14.41 10.40 14.43
CA LEU A 319 -13.59 9.78 15.47
C LEU A 319 -13.08 10.78 16.53
N LEU A 320 -12.98 12.07 16.17
CA LEU A 320 -12.57 13.14 17.10
C LEU A 320 -13.71 13.67 17.99
N LYS A 321 -14.97 13.25 17.79
CA LYS A 321 -16.13 13.69 18.59
C LYS A 321 -16.42 12.75 19.73
#